data_AF-A0A1B6GPR5-F1
#
_entry.id   AF-A0A1B6GPR5-F1
#
_cell.length_a   1.000
_cell.length_b   1.000
_cell.length_c   1.000
_cell.angle_alpha   90.00
_cell.angle_beta   90.00
_cell.angle_gamma   90.00
#
_symmetry.space_group_name_H-M   'P 1'
#
loop_
_entity.id
_entity.type
_entity.pdbx_description
1 polymer ?
#
loop_
_entity_poly.entity_id
_entity_poly.type
_entity_poly.pdbx_seq_one_letter_code
_entity_poly.pdbx_strand_id
1 'polypeptide(L)'
;GAQCSVINHTPICTCPEGFTGDPFTNCVPKPPDVEPVQASDPCNPSPCGPNAQCNNGICTCLPEYQGDPYSGCRPECVINTDCPRDRACIRNKCQDPCPG
;
A
#
# COMPACT_ATOMS: atom_id res chain seq x y z
N GLY A 1 -22.03 21.55 -30.11
CA GLY A 1 -21.93 21.53 -31.59
C GLY A 1 -20.55 21.00 -31.98
N ALA A 2 -20.39 20.45 -33.18
CA ALA A 2 -19.13 19.90 -33.69
C ALA A 2 -18.45 20.84 -34.70
N GLN A 3 -17.14 20.68 -34.91
CA GLN A 3 -16.38 21.33 -35.98
C GLN A 3 -16.24 20.37 -37.15
N CYS A 4 -16.75 20.77 -38.32
CA CYS A 4 -16.76 19.94 -39.52
C CYS A 4 -16.06 20.63 -40.69
N SER A 5 -15.30 19.86 -41.46
CA SER A 5 -14.59 20.29 -42.68
C SER A 5 -14.77 19.25 -43.78
N VAL A 6 -14.77 19.66 -45.04
CA VAL A 6 -14.89 18.75 -46.18
C VAL A 6 -13.51 18.54 -46.82
N ILE A 7 -13.06 17.29 -46.84
CA ILE A 7 -11.78 16.89 -47.47
C ILE A 7 -12.09 15.80 -48.49
N ASN A 8 -11.70 16.00 -49.76
CA ASN A 8 -11.98 15.05 -50.86
C ASN A 8 -13.45 14.63 -50.94
N HIS A 9 -14.38 15.60 -50.96
CA HIS A 9 -15.83 15.37 -50.97
C HIS A 9 -16.38 14.56 -49.77
N THR A 10 -15.56 14.33 -48.75
CA THR A 10 -15.94 13.58 -47.55
C THR A 10 -16.04 14.53 -46.35
N PRO A 11 -17.18 14.60 -45.65
CA PRO A 11 -17.30 15.42 -44.45
C PRO A 11 -16.59 14.75 -43.28
N ILE A 12 -15.67 15.47 -42.64
CA ILE A 12 -14.96 15.03 -41.44
C ILE A 12 -15.35 15.99 -40.31
N CYS A 13 -15.94 15.43 -39.25
CA CYS A 13 -16.38 16.18 -38.07
C CYS A 13 -15.60 15.75 -36.84
N THR A 14 -15.29 16.71 -35.97
CA THR A 14 -14.60 16.51 -34.70
C THR A 14 -15.28 17.32 -33.61
N CYS A 15 -15.28 16.83 -32.37
CA CYS A 15 -15.78 17.60 -31.25
C CYS A 15 -14.78 18.73 -30.89
N PRO A 16 -15.27 19.92 -30.52
CA PRO A 16 -14.41 21.04 -30.13
C PRO A 16 -13.61 20.72 -28.86
N GLU A 17 -12.58 21.53 -28.60
CA GLU A 17 -11.76 21.38 -27.39
C GLU A 17 -12.63 21.40 -26.12
N GLY A 18 -12.33 20.48 -25.20
CA GLY A 18 -13.14 20.28 -23.99
C GLY A 18 -14.40 19.41 -24.18
N PHE A 19 -14.70 18.92 -25.38
CA PHE A 19 -15.82 18.02 -25.65
C PHE A 19 -15.37 16.66 -26.21
N THR A 20 -16.16 15.62 -25.97
CA THR A 20 -15.95 14.24 -26.44
C THR A 20 -17.28 13.63 -26.89
N GLY A 21 -17.25 12.42 -27.47
CA GLY A 21 -18.43 11.73 -27.99
C GLY A 21 -18.46 11.68 -29.52
N ASP A 22 -19.65 11.55 -30.09
CA ASP A 22 -19.85 11.44 -31.53
C ASP A 22 -20.07 12.82 -32.17
N PRO A 23 -19.16 13.30 -33.04
CA PRO A 23 -19.28 14.59 -33.71
C PRO A 23 -20.50 14.72 -34.64
N PHE A 24 -21.05 13.61 -35.14
CA PHE A 24 -22.21 13.62 -36.05
C PHE A 24 -23.55 13.62 -35.30
N THR A 25 -23.57 13.06 -34.09
CA THR A 25 -24.79 12.93 -33.28
C THR A 25 -24.82 13.97 -32.17
N ASN A 26 -23.83 13.97 -31.27
CA ASN A 26 -23.76 14.89 -30.15
C ASN A 26 -22.38 14.86 -29.48
N CYS A 27 -21.80 16.05 -29.28
CA CYS A 27 -20.59 16.24 -28.47
C CYS A 27 -21.00 16.64 -27.05
N VAL A 28 -20.51 15.89 -26.07
CA VAL A 28 -20.72 16.14 -24.64
C VAL A 28 -19.45 16.70 -24.00
N PRO A 29 -19.54 17.49 -22.92
CA PRO A 29 -18.36 17.96 -22.20
C PRO A 29 -17.49 16.78 -21.78
N LYS A 30 -16.18 16.89 -21.96
CA LYS A 30 -15.24 15.90 -21.41
C LYS A 30 -15.46 15.84 -19.91
N PRO A 31 -15.54 14.63 -19.32
CA PRO A 31 -15.49 14.52 -17.88
C PRO A 31 -14.20 15.18 -17.38
N PRO A 32 -14.23 15.82 -16.19
CA PRO A 32 -13.01 16.36 -15.60
C PRO A 32 -11.97 15.24 -15.53
N ASP A 33 -10.71 15.57 -15.86
CA ASP A 33 -9.59 14.68 -15.62
C ASP A 33 -9.55 14.40 -14.12
N VAL A 34 -10.11 13.26 -13.72
CA VAL A 34 -10.04 12.81 -12.35
C VAL A 34 -8.59 12.42 -12.14
N GLU A 35 -7.83 13.28 -11.49
CA GLU A 35 -6.49 12.94 -11.04
C GLU A 35 -6.58 11.58 -10.32
N PRO A 36 -5.73 10.61 -10.66
CA PRO A 36 -5.77 9.32 -9.99
C PRO A 36 -5.65 9.58 -8.50
N VAL A 37 -6.67 9.13 -7.76
CA VAL A 37 -6.72 9.24 -6.29
C VAL A 37 -5.37 8.75 -5.78
N GLN A 38 -4.58 9.66 -5.21
CA GLN A 38 -3.29 9.32 -4.63
C GLN A 38 -3.53 8.16 -3.67
N ALA A 39 -2.93 7.01 -3.96
CA ALA A 39 -3.04 5.85 -3.10
C ALA A 39 -2.56 6.27 -1.70
N SER A 40 -3.49 6.49 -0.79
CA SER A 40 -3.20 6.76 0.61
C SER A 40 -2.36 5.61 1.11
N ASP A 41 -1.16 5.90 1.62
CA ASP A 41 -0.26 4.87 2.13
C ASP A 41 -1.00 4.07 3.22
N PRO A 42 -1.29 2.77 3.00
CA PRO A 42 -2.04 1.96 3.96
C PRO A 42 -1.28 1.74 5.27
N CYS A 43 0.00 2.12 5.34
CA CYS A 43 0.82 2.11 6.53
C CYS A 43 0.90 3.47 7.24
N ASN A 44 0.14 4.49 6.81
CA ASN A 44 0.18 5.82 7.41
C ASN A 44 -1.23 6.40 7.66
N PRO A 45 -1.68 6.51 8.92
CA PRO A 45 -0.97 6.13 10.15
C PRO A 45 -0.84 4.60 10.29
N SER A 46 0.25 4.14 10.91
CA SER A 46 0.56 2.71 11.01
C SER A 46 -0.57 1.94 11.72
N PRO A 47 -1.16 0.91 11.08
CA PRO A 47 -2.15 0.04 11.72
C PRO A 47 -1.51 -1.00 12.65
N CYS A 48 -0.18 -1.06 12.72
CA CYS A 48 0.55 -2.11 13.40
C CYS A 48 0.97 -1.73 14.82
N GLY A 49 1.01 -2.73 15.70
CA GLY A 49 1.47 -2.58 17.08
C GLY A 49 3.00 -2.41 17.19
N PRO A 50 3.51 -2.16 18.41
CA PRO A 50 4.95 -2.05 18.65
C PRO A 50 5.69 -3.34 18.25
N ASN A 51 6.92 -3.18 17.73
CA ASN A 51 7.76 -4.27 17.21
C ASN A 51 7.17 -5.05 16.02
N ALA A 52 6.22 -4.48 15.28
CA ALA A 52 5.72 -4.99 14.01
C ALA A 52 6.09 -4.06 12.84
N GLN A 53 6.31 -4.63 11.66
CA GLN A 53 6.47 -3.89 10.40
C GLN A 53 5.14 -3.90 9.63
N CYS A 54 4.84 -2.77 8.98
CA CYS A 54 3.73 -2.68 8.05
C CYS A 54 4.22 -2.93 6.62
N ASN A 55 3.55 -3.82 5.89
CA ASN A 55 3.76 -4.05 4.47
C ASN A 55 2.40 -3.99 3.76
N ASN A 56 2.13 -2.89 3.04
CA ASN A 56 0.89 -2.69 2.30
C ASN A 56 -0.39 -2.87 3.15
N GLY A 57 -0.36 -2.41 4.41
CA GLY A 57 -1.46 -2.56 5.38
C GLY A 57 -1.49 -3.90 6.13
N ILE A 58 -0.59 -4.83 5.81
CA ILE A 58 -0.44 -6.11 6.52
C ILE A 58 0.66 -5.96 7.57
N CYS A 59 0.33 -6.28 8.82
CA CYS A 59 1.27 -6.21 9.93
C CYS A 59 1.96 -7.56 10.14
N THR A 60 3.28 -7.54 10.25
CA THR A 60 4.08 -8.73 10.58
C THR A 60 5.06 -8.39 11.70
N CYS A 61 5.30 -9.33 12.61
CA CYS A 61 6.30 -9.11 13.67
C CYS A 61 7.70 -9.00 13.07
N LEU A 62 8.53 -8.15 13.67
CA LEU A 62 9.96 -8.11 13.36
C LEU A 62 10.60 -9.48 13.63
N PRO A 63 11.72 -9.80 12.96
CA PRO A 63 12.47 -11.03 13.23
C PRO A 63 12.75 -11.17 14.73
N GLU A 64 12.62 -12.39 15.26
CA GLU A 64 12.81 -12.72 16.69
C GLU A 64 11.72 -12.22 17.65
N TYR A 65 10.69 -11.52 17.15
CA TYR A 65 9.51 -11.16 17.94
C TYR A 65 8.31 -12.04 17.58
N GLN A 66 7.49 -12.35 18.57
CA GLN A 66 6.35 -13.26 18.48
C GLN A 66 5.12 -12.64 19.15
N GLY A 67 3.93 -13.07 18.73
CA GLY A 67 2.66 -12.57 19.24
C GLY A 67 1.77 -12.00 18.13
N ASP A 68 0.91 -11.07 18.50
CA ASP A 68 -0.06 -10.44 17.59
C ASP A 68 0.54 -9.16 16.96
N PRO A 69 0.74 -9.09 15.63
CA PRO A 69 1.33 -7.92 14.98
C PRO A 69 0.49 -6.63 15.04
N TYR A 70 -0.82 -6.73 15.28
CA TYR A 70 -1.71 -5.59 15.38
C TYR A 70 -1.75 -5.02 16.80
N SER A 71 -1.62 -5.87 17.81
CA SER A 71 -1.59 -5.47 19.23
C SER A 71 -0.17 -5.13 19.72
N GLY A 72 0.84 -5.84 19.21
CA GLY A 72 2.25 -5.67 19.54
C GLY A 72 2.99 -6.99 19.72
N CYS A 73 4.20 -7.05 19.17
CA CYS A 73 5.04 -8.23 19.25
C CYS A 73 5.99 -8.17 20.45
N ARG A 74 6.21 -9.33 21.07
CA ARG A 74 7.07 -9.50 22.25
C ARG A 74 8.29 -10.37 21.91
N PRO A 75 9.45 -10.09 22.50
CA PRO A 75 10.61 -10.97 22.36
C PRO A 75 10.38 -12.34 23.01
N GLU A 76 11.17 -13.34 22.62
CA GLU A 76 11.13 -14.68 23.24
C GLU A 76 11.50 -14.63 24.73
N CYS A 77 12.47 -13.78 25.10
CA CYS A 77 12.86 -13.54 26.48
C CYS A 77 13.26 -12.07 26.70
N VAL A 78 13.14 -11.60 27.94
CA VAL A 78 13.68 -10.29 28.38
C VAL A 78 14.75 -10.51 29.45
N ILE A 79 14.61 -11.57 30.25
CA ILE A 79 15.54 -11.92 31.32
C ILE A 79 15.92 -13.41 31.26
N ASN A 80 17.07 -13.76 31.82
CA ASN A 80 17.57 -15.14 31.80
C ASN A 80 16.61 -16.16 32.42
N THR A 81 15.80 -15.73 33.39
CA THR A 81 14.80 -16.59 34.04
C THR A 81 13.58 -16.90 33.18
N ASP A 82 13.38 -16.18 32.06
CA ASP A 82 12.36 -16.52 31.07
C ASP A 82 12.77 -17.75 30.23
N CYS A 83 14.06 -18.06 30.22
CA CYS A 83 14.61 -19.19 29.50
C CYS A 83 14.66 -20.45 30.36
N PRO A 84 14.65 -21.64 29.73
CA PRO A 84 14.98 -22.91 30.40
C PRO A 84 16.34 -22.83 31.11
N ARG A 85 16.53 -23.67 32.14
CA ARG A 85 17.75 -23.62 32.99
C ARG A 85 19.07 -23.74 32.23
N ASP A 86 19.06 -24.42 31.10
CA ASP A 86 20.24 -24.64 30.25
C ASP A 86 20.45 -23.52 29.21
N ARG A 87 19.65 -22.45 29.25
CA ARG A 87 19.69 -21.33 28.30
C ARG A 87 19.74 -19.99 29.02
N ALA A 88 20.36 -19.01 28.37
CA ALA A 88 20.38 -17.62 28.81
C ALA A 88 19.66 -16.73 27.79
N CYS A 89 19.13 -15.60 28.24
CA CYS A 89 18.52 -14.62 27.36
C CYS A 89 19.62 -13.79 26.70
N ILE A 90 19.91 -14.09 25.45
CA ILE A 90 20.94 -13.42 24.65
C ILE A 90 20.25 -12.80 23.44
N ARG A 91 20.28 -11.46 23.36
CA ARG A 91 19.61 -10.70 22.29
C ARG A 91 18.13 -11.07 22.13
N ASN A 92 17.39 -11.09 23.24
CA ASN A 92 15.95 -11.37 23.27
C ASN A 92 15.55 -12.79 22.82
N LYS A 93 16.52 -13.71 22.80
CA LYS A 93 16.35 -15.13 22.45
C LYS A 93 16.98 -16.04 23.51
N CYS A 94 16.35 -17.17 23.79
CA CYS A 94 16.96 -18.16 24.68
C CYS A 94 17.99 -18.99 23.91
N GLN A 95 19.27 -18.71 24.17
CA GLN A 95 20.40 -19.41 23.55
C GLN A 95 21.28 -20.09 24.60
N ASP A 96 22.03 -21.09 24.16
CA ASP A 96 23.02 -21.76 25.00
C ASP A 96 24.18 -20.78 25.29
N PRO A 97 24.46 -20.47 26.57
CA PRO A 97 25.52 -19.54 26.93
C PRO A 97 26.93 -20.16 26.83
N CYS A 98 27.06 -21.48 26.70
CA CYS A 98 28.32 -22.22 26.70
C CYS A 98 28.29 -23.38 25.69
N PRO A 99 28.31 -23.10 24.36
CA PRO A 99 28.50 -24.11 23.34
C PRO A 99 29.97 -24.56 23.38
N GLY A 100 30.29 -25.45 24.31
CA GLY A 100 31.59 -26.10 24.46
C GLY A 100 31.74 -27.29 23.53
#